data_AF-A0A8I2Z8Z9-F1
#
_entry.id   AF-A0A8I2Z8Z9-F1
#
_cell.length_a   1.000
_cell.length_b   1.000
_cell.length_c   1.000
_cell.angle_alpha   90.00
_cell.angle_beta   90.00
_cell.angle_gamma   90.00
#
_symmetry.space_group_name_H-M   'P 1'
#
loop_
_entity.id
_entity.type
_entity.pdbx_description
1 polymer ?
#
loop_
_entity_poly.entity_id
_entity_poly.type
_entity_poly.pdbx_seq_one_letter_code
_entity_poly.pdbx_strand_id
1 'polypeptide(L)'
;MAPSATDDGIPASKLPPPREYPPANIFPMREARFDKPMAIQHDGREKALARPQGTSAIVIDNGSNAVRAGWSFEDKPRMSIPPIMSKYRDRKAGKTYSFAGNDCYADANSRSHVRNAFEQGTGVVTNWDAMEHVLDYIFLKLGMNSAEGNIDMPIVMTEAVANFSYVRKSEPSHVPKLRQCTAS
;
A
#
# COMPACT_ATOMS: atom_id res chain seq x y z
N MET A 1 -42.07 -50.94 1.13
CA MET A 1 -41.11 -51.60 2.04
C MET A 1 -39.88 -51.93 1.22
N ALA A 2 -38.82 -51.12 1.31
CA ALA A 2 -37.55 -51.40 0.64
C ALA A 2 -36.70 -52.33 1.52
N PRO A 3 -35.95 -53.29 0.97
CA PRO A 3 -35.08 -54.15 1.77
C PRO A 3 -33.87 -53.36 2.27
N SER A 4 -33.62 -53.41 3.58
CA SER A 4 -32.46 -52.80 4.22
C SER A 4 -31.17 -53.44 3.72
N ALA A 5 -30.23 -52.62 3.24
CA ALA A 5 -28.87 -53.06 2.93
C ALA A 5 -28.16 -53.46 4.23
N THR A 6 -27.73 -54.71 4.34
CA THR A 6 -26.81 -55.15 5.39
C THR A 6 -25.43 -54.58 5.08
N ASP A 7 -24.95 -53.70 5.96
CA ASP A 7 -23.58 -53.18 5.95
C ASP A 7 -22.64 -54.32 6.39
N ASP A 8 -22.29 -55.20 5.44
CA ASP A 8 -21.20 -56.14 5.63
C ASP A 8 -19.89 -55.35 5.59
N GLY A 9 -19.56 -54.74 6.72
CA GLY A 9 -18.32 -53.98 6.92
C GLY A 9 -17.12 -54.82 6.49
N ILE A 10 -16.23 -54.23 5.68
CA ILE A 10 -15.03 -54.89 5.19
C ILE A 10 -14.22 -55.38 6.41
N PRO A 11 -13.85 -56.67 6.50
CA PRO A 11 -13.09 -57.18 7.63
C PRO A 11 -11.76 -56.43 7.73
N ALA A 12 -11.40 -56.01 8.94
CA ALA A 12 -10.23 -55.19 9.24
C ALA A 12 -8.90 -55.78 8.69
N SER A 13 -8.87 -57.08 8.40
CA SER A 13 -7.74 -57.79 7.76
C SER A 13 -7.48 -57.39 6.29
N LYS A 14 -8.42 -56.70 5.63
CA LYS A 14 -8.25 -56.18 4.26
C LYS A 14 -7.85 -54.70 4.22
N LEU A 15 -7.77 -54.02 5.37
CA LEU A 15 -7.30 -52.64 5.41
C LEU A 15 -5.77 -52.63 5.27
N PRO A 16 -5.20 -51.78 4.40
CA PRO A 16 -3.75 -51.60 4.35
C PRO A 16 -3.23 -51.18 5.73
N PRO A 17 -2.02 -51.61 6.11
CA PRO A 17 -1.46 -51.27 7.42
C PRO A 17 -1.44 -49.74 7.60
N PRO A 18 -1.76 -49.24 8.81
CA PRO A 18 -1.76 -47.81 9.07
C PRO A 18 -0.37 -47.26 8.76
N ARG A 19 -0.30 -46.41 7.73
CA ARG A 19 0.94 -45.71 7.37
C ARG A 19 1.16 -44.62 8.40
N GLU A 20 2.21 -44.76 9.21
CA GLU A 20 2.70 -43.67 10.06
C GLU A 20 3.36 -42.63 9.14
N TYR A 21 2.62 -41.57 8.82
CA TYR A 21 3.19 -40.42 8.14
C TYR A 21 3.92 -39.54 9.15
N PRO A 22 5.05 -38.93 8.77
CA PRO A 22 5.65 -37.89 9.59
C PRO A 22 4.63 -36.75 9.80
N PRO A 23 4.68 -36.03 10.93
CA PRO A 23 3.76 -34.92 11.18
C PRO A 23 3.86 -33.89 10.06
N ALA A 24 2.70 -33.45 9.56
CA ALA A 24 2.64 -32.48 8.47
C ALA A 24 3.22 -31.13 8.91
N ASN A 25 4.06 -30.54 8.06
CA ASN A 25 4.50 -29.16 8.25
C ASN A 25 3.37 -28.21 7.86
N ILE A 26 2.68 -27.67 8.87
CA ILE A 26 1.58 -26.72 8.69
C ILE A 26 2.17 -25.32 8.57
N PHE A 27 1.99 -24.69 7.41
CA PHE A 27 2.35 -23.29 7.19
C PHE A 27 1.09 -22.43 7.23
N PRO A 28 0.93 -21.54 8.23
CA PRO A 28 -0.24 -20.67 8.30
C PRO A 28 -0.24 -19.65 7.15
N MET A 29 -1.42 -19.29 6.68
CA MET A 29 -1.59 -18.25 5.65
C MET A 29 -1.12 -16.89 6.17
N ARG A 30 -0.20 -16.26 5.44
CA ARG A 30 0.30 -14.91 5.73
C ARG A 30 -0.56 -13.89 5.00
N GLU A 31 -1.54 -13.35 5.70
CA GLU A 31 -2.33 -12.22 5.18
C GLU A 31 -1.62 -10.89 5.42
N ALA A 32 -1.83 -9.93 4.53
CA ALA A 32 -1.47 -8.54 4.77
C ALA A 32 -2.32 -8.02 5.93
N ARG A 33 -1.68 -7.84 7.09
CA ARG A 33 -2.32 -7.30 8.30
C ARG A 33 -1.73 -5.93 8.59
N PHE A 34 -2.55 -5.08 9.22
CA PHE A 34 -2.03 -3.90 9.87
C PHE A 34 -1.06 -4.32 10.97
N ASP A 35 0.15 -3.77 10.97
CA ASP A 35 1.15 -4.02 11.99
C ASP A 35 1.12 -2.91 13.04
N LYS A 36 1.68 -1.75 12.70
CA LYS A 36 1.77 -0.59 13.61
C LYS A 36 1.49 0.70 12.85
N PRO A 37 0.88 1.70 13.52
CA PRO A 37 0.71 3.01 12.93
C PRO A 37 2.08 3.64 12.69
N MET A 38 2.29 4.15 11.48
CA MET A 38 3.52 4.85 11.15
C MET A 38 3.55 6.21 11.85
N ALA A 39 4.60 6.47 12.64
CA ALA A 39 4.83 7.78 13.23
C ALA A 39 5.20 8.82 12.15
N ILE A 40 4.89 10.09 12.42
CA ILE A 40 5.33 11.20 11.58
C ILE A 40 6.84 11.42 11.83
N GLN A 41 7.63 11.49 10.76
CA GLN A 41 9.09 11.54 10.80
C GLN A 41 9.58 12.95 10.46
N HIS A 42 9.74 13.82 11.45
CA HIS A 42 10.16 15.22 11.23
C HIS A 42 11.66 15.35 10.92
N ASP A 43 12.50 14.43 11.39
CA ASP A 43 13.96 14.45 11.28
C ASP A 43 14.47 14.53 9.83
N GLY A 44 13.69 13.99 8.88
CA GLY A 44 14.06 13.96 7.47
C GLY A 44 14.14 15.36 6.86
N ARG A 45 13.18 16.22 7.20
CA ARG A 45 13.14 17.61 6.71
C ARG A 45 14.27 18.44 7.29
N GLU A 46 14.57 18.29 8.58
CA GLU A 46 15.67 18.99 9.23
C GLU A 46 17.02 18.65 8.57
N LYS A 47 17.26 17.36 8.31
CA LYS A 47 18.46 16.90 7.59
C LYS A 47 18.51 17.41 6.16
N ALA A 48 17.36 17.53 5.50
CA ALA A 48 17.28 18.04 4.14
C ALA A 48 17.62 19.55 4.08
N LEU A 49 17.14 20.33 5.05
CA LEU A 49 17.40 21.78 5.17
C LEU A 49 18.84 22.09 5.61
N ALA A 50 19.47 21.20 6.37
CA ALA A 50 20.87 21.34 6.77
C ALA A 50 21.86 21.14 5.60
N ARG A 51 21.40 20.61 4.47
CA ARG A 51 22.21 20.35 3.27
C ARG A 51 22.15 21.53 2.30
N PRO A 52 23.14 21.67 1.40
CA PRO A 52 23.12 22.71 0.37
C PRO A 52 21.85 22.62 -0.49
N GLN A 53 21.32 23.78 -0.89
CA GLN A 53 20.13 23.84 -1.74
C GLN A 53 20.34 23.04 -3.04
N GLY A 54 19.31 22.28 -3.43
CA GLY A 54 19.32 21.45 -4.64
C GLY A 54 20.01 20.09 -4.51
N THR A 55 20.54 19.73 -3.34
CA THR A 55 21.17 18.41 -3.10
C THR A 55 20.23 17.36 -2.50
N SER A 56 19.13 17.81 -1.91
CA SER A 56 18.12 16.96 -1.26
C SER A 56 16.84 16.97 -2.09
N ALA A 57 16.27 15.80 -2.33
CA ALA A 57 14.98 15.62 -3.00
C ALA A 57 14.15 14.55 -2.29
N ILE A 58 12.83 14.64 -2.42
CA ILE A 58 11.92 13.57 -2.04
C ILE A 58 11.82 12.63 -3.24
N VAL A 59 12.08 11.35 -3.00
CA VAL A 59 12.01 10.31 -4.04
C VAL A 59 10.81 9.43 -3.76
N ILE A 60 9.91 9.32 -4.74
CA ILE A 60 8.69 8.52 -4.69
C ILE A 60 8.75 7.48 -5.80
N ASP A 61 8.94 6.22 -5.42
CA ASP A 61 8.76 5.10 -6.34
C ASP A 61 7.28 4.72 -6.38
N ASN A 62 6.60 5.11 -7.45
CA ASN A 62 5.16 4.95 -7.66
C ASN A 62 4.83 3.56 -8.21
N GLY A 63 5.05 2.52 -7.41
CA GLY A 63 4.74 1.14 -7.77
C GLY A 63 3.27 0.79 -7.57
N SER A 64 2.71 0.00 -8.50
CA SER A 64 1.31 -0.47 -8.43
C SER A 64 1.02 -1.47 -7.30
N ASN A 65 2.06 -2.14 -6.79
CA ASN A 65 1.97 -3.01 -5.63
C ASN A 65 2.28 -2.25 -4.33
N ALA A 66 3.40 -1.51 -4.33
CA ALA A 66 3.84 -0.73 -3.20
C ALA A 66 4.46 0.59 -3.69
N VAL A 67 3.97 1.69 -3.15
CA VAL A 67 4.55 3.01 -3.28
C VAL A 67 5.58 3.18 -2.18
N ARG A 68 6.81 3.54 -2.56
CA ARG A 68 7.90 3.77 -1.60
C ARG A 68 8.28 5.22 -1.64
N ALA A 69 8.50 5.80 -0.47
CA ALA A 69 8.92 7.19 -0.37
C ALA A 69 10.07 7.35 0.62
N GLY A 70 10.96 8.28 0.32
CA GLY A 70 12.11 8.59 1.15
C GLY A 70 12.87 9.81 0.64
N TRP A 71 14.03 10.04 1.23
CA TRP A 71 14.92 11.13 0.86
C TRP A 71 16.04 10.64 -0.06
N SER A 72 16.46 11.49 -0.99
CA SER A 72 17.54 11.19 -1.94
C SER A 72 18.89 10.85 -1.30
N PHE A 73 19.08 11.23 -0.04
CA PHE A 73 20.32 11.03 0.70
C PHE A 73 20.33 9.80 1.62
N GLU A 74 19.28 8.98 1.57
CA GLU A 74 19.15 7.78 2.39
C GLU A 74 19.17 6.53 1.52
N ASP A 75 19.81 5.47 2.01
CA ASP A 75 19.95 4.21 1.26
C ASP A 75 18.65 3.39 1.23
N LYS A 76 17.74 3.65 2.17
CA LYS A 76 16.48 2.90 2.32
C LYS A 76 15.30 3.86 2.31
N PRO A 77 14.18 3.47 1.67
CA PRO A 77 12.96 4.26 1.75
C PRO A 77 12.46 4.32 3.20
N ARG A 78 11.92 5.48 3.60
CA ARG A 78 11.33 5.68 4.93
C ARG A 78 10.00 4.96 5.09
N MET A 79 9.29 4.76 3.99
CA MET A 79 8.01 4.07 3.97
C MET A 79 7.83 3.25 2.71
N SER A 80 7.08 2.17 2.86
CA SER A 80 6.60 1.31 1.76
C SER A 80 5.14 0.98 2.07
N ILE A 81 4.23 1.55 1.28
CA ILE A 81 2.80 1.43 1.50
C ILE A 81 2.08 0.93 0.24
N PRO A 82 1.03 0.12 0.37
CA PRO A 82 0.18 -0.21 -0.76
C PRO A 82 -0.54 1.05 -1.29
N PRO A 83 -0.74 1.21 -2.61
CA PRO A 83 -1.46 2.35 -3.20
C PRO A 83 -2.98 2.25 -3.02
N ILE A 84 -3.41 2.07 -1.77
CA ILE A 84 -4.81 1.89 -1.39
C ILE A 84 -5.29 3.07 -0.54
N MET A 85 -6.56 3.39 -0.70
CA MET A 85 -7.28 4.32 0.15
C MET A 85 -8.60 3.71 0.60
N SER A 86 -9.09 4.12 1.76
CA SER A 86 -10.43 3.82 2.23
C SER A 86 -11.04 5.06 2.86
N LYS A 87 -12.20 5.48 2.35
CA LYS A 87 -12.97 6.61 2.87
C LYS A 87 -14.38 6.14 3.17
N TYR A 88 -14.79 6.25 4.41
CA TYR A 88 -16.14 5.91 4.82
C TYR A 88 -16.64 6.87 5.90
N ARG A 89 -17.97 6.97 6.00
CA ARG A 89 -18.64 7.77 7.02
C ARG A 89 -19.27 6.84 8.04
N ASP A 90 -18.81 6.92 9.28
CA ASP A 90 -19.43 6.20 10.36
C ASP A 90 -20.72 6.91 10.77
N ARG A 91 -21.86 6.21 10.59
CA ARG A 91 -23.17 6.74 10.98
C ARG A 91 -23.36 6.79 12.48
N LYS A 92 -22.68 5.93 13.25
CA LYS A 92 -22.79 5.88 14.71
C LYS A 92 -22.01 7.02 15.36
N ALA A 93 -20.78 7.27 14.91
CA ALA A 93 -19.95 8.38 15.40
C ALA A 93 -20.24 9.72 14.69
N GLY A 94 -20.95 9.71 13.56
CA GLY A 94 -21.21 10.91 12.75
C GLY A 94 -19.97 11.48 12.05
N LYS A 95 -18.83 10.78 12.09
CA LYS A 95 -17.53 11.24 11.57
C LYS A 95 -17.19 10.57 10.24
N THR A 96 -16.50 11.31 9.37
CA THR A 96 -15.93 10.78 8.13
C THR A 96 -14.48 10.43 8.38
N TYR A 97 -14.11 9.18 8.14
CA TYR A 97 -12.75 8.69 8.24
C TYR A 97 -12.16 8.52 6.85
N SER A 98 -10.89 8.89 6.70
CA SER A 98 -10.11 8.70 5.48
C SER A 98 -8.78 8.07 5.87
N PHE A 99 -8.51 6.90 5.32
CA PHE A 99 -7.30 6.13 5.56
C PHE A 99 -6.60 5.87 4.24
N ALA A 100 -5.27 5.75 4.28
CA ALA A 100 -4.46 5.41 3.12
C ALA A 100 -3.35 4.42 3.53
N GLY A 101 -2.87 3.66 2.56
CA GLY A 101 -1.81 2.68 2.77
C GLY A 101 -2.20 1.56 3.72
N ASN A 102 -1.25 1.13 4.56
CA ASN A 102 -1.46 0.02 5.48
C ASN A 102 -2.56 0.29 6.53
N ASP A 103 -2.84 1.57 6.82
CA ASP A 103 -3.85 1.97 7.80
C ASP A 103 -5.27 1.56 7.35
N CYS A 104 -5.48 1.29 6.06
CA CYS A 104 -6.75 0.73 5.57
C CYS A 104 -7.06 -0.66 6.13
N TYR A 105 -6.06 -1.41 6.60
CA TYR A 105 -6.24 -2.73 7.21
C TYR A 105 -6.48 -2.68 8.72
N ALA A 106 -6.49 -1.48 9.34
CA ALA A 106 -6.69 -1.33 10.77
C ALA A 106 -8.10 -1.75 11.21
N ASP A 107 -9.13 -1.38 10.43
CA ASP A 107 -10.52 -1.68 10.74
C ASP A 107 -11.20 -2.55 9.67
N ALA A 108 -12.22 -3.33 10.08
CA ALA A 108 -13.01 -4.13 9.13
C ALA A 108 -13.80 -3.25 8.14
N ASN A 109 -14.33 -2.12 8.61
CA ASN A 109 -15.06 -1.16 7.77
C ASN A 109 -14.12 -0.43 6.80
N SER A 110 -12.89 -0.11 7.22
CA SER A 110 -11.92 0.48 6.29
C SER A 110 -11.52 -0.54 5.23
N ARG A 111 -11.28 -1.80 5.64
CA ARG A 111 -10.93 -2.89 4.71
C ARG A 111 -12.02 -3.13 3.64
N SER A 112 -13.30 -2.99 3.98
CA SER A 112 -14.39 -3.18 3.01
C SER A 112 -14.54 -2.05 1.99
N HIS A 113 -14.02 -0.85 2.28
CA HIS A 113 -14.13 0.32 1.41
C HIS A 113 -12.82 0.68 0.70
N VAL A 114 -11.89 -0.28 0.62
CA VAL A 114 -10.60 -0.10 -0.05
C VAL A 114 -10.78 0.10 -1.57
N ARG A 115 -10.11 1.12 -2.10
CA ARG A 115 -9.94 1.39 -3.52
C ARG A 115 -8.46 1.54 -3.84
N ASN A 116 -8.03 1.01 -4.99
CA ASN A 116 -6.67 1.16 -5.48
C ASN A 116 -6.55 2.41 -6.36
N ALA A 117 -5.37 3.04 -6.36
CA ALA A 117 -5.04 4.15 -7.26
C ALA A 117 -4.73 3.68 -8.69
N PHE A 118 -4.21 2.45 -8.82
CA PHE A 118 -3.83 1.85 -10.09
C PHE A 118 -4.91 0.93 -10.65
N GLU A 119 -4.97 0.88 -11.98
CA GLU A 119 -5.71 -0.16 -12.69
C GLU A 119 -5.02 -1.52 -12.54
N GLN A 120 -5.82 -2.57 -12.34
CA GLN A 120 -5.30 -3.91 -12.12
C GLN A 120 -4.58 -4.42 -13.37
N GLY A 121 -3.30 -4.75 -13.24
CA GLY A 121 -2.50 -5.39 -14.29
C GLY A 121 -1.80 -4.47 -15.29
N THR A 122 -2.05 -3.16 -15.29
CA THR A 122 -1.42 -2.23 -16.25
C THR A 122 -0.36 -1.32 -15.63
N GLY A 123 -0.37 -1.11 -14.32
CA GLY A 123 0.55 -0.19 -13.65
C GLY A 123 0.29 1.28 -14.00
N VAL A 124 -0.86 1.59 -14.59
CA VAL A 124 -1.28 2.95 -14.95
C VAL A 124 -2.22 3.49 -13.87
N VAL A 125 -2.00 4.74 -13.47
CA VAL A 125 -2.87 5.46 -12.53
C VAL A 125 -4.16 5.84 -13.25
N THR A 126 -5.29 5.28 -12.81
CA THR A 126 -6.62 5.60 -13.32
C THR A 126 -7.48 6.34 -12.31
N ASN A 127 -7.23 6.12 -11.02
CA ASN A 127 -7.99 6.72 -9.93
C ASN A 127 -7.15 7.77 -9.20
N TRP A 128 -7.26 9.02 -9.67
CA TRP A 128 -6.52 10.15 -9.11
C TRP A 128 -6.97 10.55 -7.72
N ASP A 129 -8.25 10.40 -7.39
CA ASP A 129 -8.75 10.65 -6.03
C ASP A 129 -8.01 9.75 -5.02
N ALA A 130 -7.80 8.49 -5.36
CA ALA A 130 -7.04 7.57 -4.54
C ALA A 130 -5.54 7.92 -4.50
N MET A 131 -4.97 8.28 -5.65
CA MET A 131 -3.55 8.66 -5.72
C MET A 131 -3.25 9.91 -4.88
N GLU A 132 -4.11 10.93 -4.94
CA GLU A 132 -3.97 12.15 -4.14
C GLU A 132 -3.93 11.83 -2.64
N HIS A 133 -4.83 10.97 -2.16
CA HIS A 133 -4.83 10.56 -0.75
C HIS A 133 -3.59 9.76 -0.35
N VAL A 134 -3.02 8.96 -1.27
CA VAL A 134 -1.77 8.23 -1.03
C VAL A 134 -0.58 9.19 -0.95
N LEU A 135 -0.53 10.20 -1.83
CA LEU A 135 0.50 11.22 -1.83
C LEU A 135 0.41 12.12 -0.58
N ASP A 136 -0.79 12.56 -0.21
CA ASP A 136 -1.03 13.31 1.02
C ASP A 136 -0.56 12.55 2.26
N TYR A 137 -0.84 11.24 2.30
CA TYR A 137 -0.35 10.38 3.37
C TYR A 137 1.17 10.36 3.44
N ILE A 138 1.85 10.25 2.29
CA ILE A 138 3.32 10.28 2.23
C ILE A 138 3.87 11.59 2.78
N PHE A 139 3.35 12.74 2.32
CA PHE A 139 3.83 14.05 2.78
C PHE A 139 3.54 14.31 4.26
N LEU A 140 2.38 13.87 4.74
CA LEU A 140 2.02 13.97 6.15
C LEU A 140 2.97 13.14 7.02
N LYS A 141 3.29 11.91 6.61
CA LYS A 141 4.21 11.04 7.36
C LYS A 141 5.67 11.46 7.26
N LEU A 142 6.07 12.13 6.18
CA LEU A 142 7.40 12.77 6.05
C LEU A 142 7.52 14.10 6.82
N GLY A 143 6.45 14.56 7.47
CA GLY A 143 6.49 15.75 8.32
C GLY A 143 6.50 17.07 7.55
N MET A 144 5.94 17.10 6.34
CA MET A 144 5.91 18.30 5.49
C MET A 144 4.87 19.36 5.93
N ASN A 145 4.09 19.11 6.98
CA ASN A 145 3.02 19.99 7.46
C ASN A 145 3.50 21.35 8.03
N SER A 146 4.81 21.54 8.22
CA SER A 146 5.35 22.78 8.80
C SER A 146 5.49 23.93 7.80
N ALA A 147 5.44 23.66 6.50
CA ALA A 147 5.46 24.70 5.47
C ALA A 147 4.03 24.91 4.98
N GLU A 148 3.48 26.10 5.23
CA GLU A 148 2.18 26.69 4.81
C GLU A 148 1.46 26.06 3.58
N GLY A 149 1.11 24.78 3.65
CA GLY A 149 0.52 24.00 2.55
C GLY A 149 1.40 23.79 1.31
N ASN A 150 2.70 24.10 1.35
CA ASN A 150 3.57 23.99 0.17
C ASN A 150 4.79 23.10 0.42
N ILE A 151 5.09 22.23 -0.55
CA ILE A 151 6.26 21.35 -0.51
C ILE A 151 7.45 22.14 -1.07
N ASP A 152 8.35 22.54 -0.19
CA ASP A 152 9.54 23.35 -0.49
C ASP A 152 10.73 22.53 -1.06
N MET A 153 10.55 21.22 -1.25
CA MET A 153 11.58 20.30 -1.69
C MET A 153 11.28 19.75 -3.09
N PRO A 154 12.30 19.55 -3.95
CA PRO A 154 12.10 18.93 -5.26
C PRO A 154 11.65 17.48 -5.10
N ILE A 155 10.71 17.05 -5.95
CA ILE A 155 10.15 15.69 -5.94
C ILE A 155 10.55 14.97 -7.22
N VAL A 156 11.02 13.74 -7.08
CA VAL A 156 11.29 12.80 -8.16
C VAL A 156 10.33 11.63 -8.02
N MET A 157 9.54 11.37 -9.05
CA MET A 157 8.54 10.30 -9.04
C MET A 157 8.71 9.39 -10.25
N THR A 158 8.56 8.08 -10.04
CA THR A 158 8.57 7.08 -11.13
C THR A 158 7.20 6.98 -11.79
N GLU A 159 7.19 6.60 -13.07
CA GLU A 159 5.96 6.33 -13.83
C GLU A 159 6.15 5.09 -14.71
N ALA A 160 5.03 4.55 -15.23
CA ALA A 160 5.07 3.45 -16.18
C ALA A 160 5.82 3.84 -17.47
N VAL A 161 6.52 2.88 -18.07
CA VAL A 161 7.15 3.07 -19.38
C VAL A 161 6.07 3.38 -20.42
N ALA A 162 6.33 4.37 -21.27
CA ALA A 162 5.39 4.86 -22.28
C ALA A 162 4.01 5.25 -21.69
N ASN A 163 4.01 5.88 -20.51
CA ASN A 163 2.78 6.35 -19.86
C ASN A 163 1.94 7.26 -20.77
N PHE A 164 0.61 7.12 -20.68
CA PHE A 164 -0.33 7.90 -21.46
C PHE A 164 -0.19 9.40 -21.17
N SER A 165 -0.21 10.21 -22.23
CA SER A 165 -0.12 11.67 -22.10
C SER A 165 -1.25 12.27 -21.26
N TYR A 166 -2.43 11.64 -21.26
CA TYR A 166 -3.53 12.01 -20.39
C TYR A 166 -3.16 11.86 -18.91
N VAL A 167 -2.59 10.71 -18.52
CA VAL A 167 -2.18 10.41 -17.14
C VAL A 167 -1.15 11.43 -16.66
N ARG A 168 -0.17 11.78 -17.50
CA ARG A 168 0.82 12.83 -17.19
C ARG A 168 0.21 14.21 -16.98
N LYS A 169 -0.91 14.52 -17.64
CA LYS A 169 -1.60 15.81 -17.53
C LYS A 169 -2.57 15.88 -16.37
N SER A 170 -3.15 14.74 -15.99
CA SER A 170 -4.08 14.62 -14.85
C SER A 170 -3.38 14.58 -13.49
N GLU A 171 -2.05 14.53 -13.47
CA GLU A 171 -1.26 14.60 -12.25
C GLU A 171 -1.55 15.92 -11.50
N PRO A 172 -1.87 15.88 -10.20
CA PRO A 172 -2.33 17.06 -9.47
C PRO A 172 -1.29 18.19 -9.50
N SER A 173 -1.74 19.40 -9.87
CA SER A 173 -0.89 20.60 -9.95
C SER A 173 -0.32 21.05 -8.60
N HIS A 174 -0.82 20.52 -7.49
CA HIS A 174 -0.32 20.77 -6.13
C HIS A 174 0.95 19.97 -5.81
N VAL A 175 1.35 19.01 -6.67
CA VAL A 175 2.67 18.40 -6.59
C VAL A 175 3.63 19.29 -7.38
N PRO A 176 4.53 20.06 -6.74
CA PRO A 176 5.38 21.01 -7.44
C PRO A 176 6.27 20.28 -8.47
N LYS A 177 6.33 20.85 -9.68
CA LYS A 177 7.08 20.37 -10.89
C LYS A 177 7.95 19.14 -10.63
N LEU A 178 7.33 17.97 -10.78
CA LEU A 178 8.01 16.69 -10.74
C LEU A 178 9.08 16.62 -11.84
N ARG A 179 10.31 16.28 -11.45
CA ARG A 179 11.26 15.74 -12.42
C ARG A 179 10.93 14.26 -12.57
N GLN A 180 10.12 13.94 -13.58
CA GLN A 180 9.76 12.56 -13.91
C GLN A 180 11.02 11.82 -14.38
N CYS A 181 11.33 10.70 -13.72
CA CYS A 181 12.38 9.78 -14.15
C CYS A 181 11.71 8.46 -14.56
N THR A 182 11.87 8.06 -15.82
CA THR A 182 11.41 6.76 -16.30
C THR A 182 12.29 5.67 -15.72
N ALA A 183 11.69 4.68 -15.04
CA ALA A 183 12.40 3.48 -14.65
C ALA A 183 12.89 2.76 -15.92
N SER A 184 14.18 2.47 -15.99
CA SER A 184 14.85 1.74 -17.10
C SER A 184 14.91 0.25 -16.79
#